data_AF-A0A7Y9QWP0-F1
#
_entry.id   AF-A0A7Y9QWP0-F1
#
_cell.length_a   1.000
_cell.length_b   1.000
_cell.length_c   1.000
_cell.angle_alpha   90.00
_cell.angle_beta   90.00
_cell.angle_gamma   90.00
#
_symmetry.space_group_name_H-M   'P 1'
#
loop_
_entity.id
_entity.type
_entity.pdbx_description
1 polymer ?
#
loop_
_entity_poly.entity_id
_entity_poly.type
_entity_poly.pdbx_seq_one_letter_code
_entity_poly.pdbx_strand_id
1 'polypeptide(L)'
;MPKVPALSDGFRPDRRSWGLALAVTAAVVLLPGCAAFKQIGVDVVTFGAWPDQRPPGRYAFDRLPSQNAGSPEQVQLEDAAAQALQRVGFVPADSAARADVLVQTGWSRARVLSPFADPAPWWPARGGGGAPLPPDRRAHASVGVGIGIGRGGFGIGGSFGEPATYDRQQAQLLFIDRTSRDKLVEIRVQHEARYSSADYLPLLFDAGLSGFPDLKAGTRQVTVQLP
;
A
#
# COMPACT_ATOMS: atom_id res chain seq x y z
N MET A 1 40.66 54.91 38.63
CA MET A 1 39.45 54.49 37.89
C MET A 1 39.87 53.52 36.80
N PRO A 2 39.45 52.23 36.84
CA PRO A 2 39.79 51.28 35.79
C PRO A 2 38.91 51.53 34.56
N LYS A 3 39.54 51.50 33.38
CA LYS A 3 38.88 51.64 32.08
C LYS A 3 38.26 50.28 31.72
N VAL A 4 36.94 50.20 31.66
CA VAL A 4 36.21 49.02 31.15
C VAL A 4 36.46 48.94 29.64
N PRO A 5 37.02 47.84 29.09
CA PRO A 5 37.06 47.66 27.65
C PRO A 5 35.65 47.38 27.14
N ALA A 6 35.28 48.11 26.09
CA ALA A 6 33.97 48.08 25.47
C ALA A 6 33.60 46.68 24.99
N LEU A 7 32.35 46.29 25.24
CA LEU A 7 31.68 45.25 24.48
C LEU A 7 31.63 45.64 23.00
N SER A 8 31.54 44.58 22.19
CA SER A 8 31.07 44.55 20.80
C SER A 8 32.13 44.71 19.72
N ASP A 9 32.44 43.58 19.09
CA ASP A 9 32.34 43.51 17.63
C ASP A 9 31.28 42.47 17.28
N GLY A 10 30.15 42.97 16.81
CA GLY A 10 29.01 42.17 16.41
C GLY A 10 29.38 41.32 15.20
N PHE A 11 29.09 40.02 15.29
CA PHE A 11 29.06 39.12 14.14
C PHE A 11 28.15 39.73 13.07
N ARG A 12 28.73 40.32 12.02
CA ARG A 12 28.01 40.80 10.84
C ARG A 12 28.07 39.68 9.81
N PRO A 13 27.03 38.85 9.67
CA PRO A 13 27.04 37.77 8.70
C PRO A 13 27.10 38.36 7.29
N ASP A 14 28.04 37.86 6.50
CA ASP A 14 28.26 38.28 5.12
C ASP A 14 27.05 37.89 4.24
N ARG A 15 26.68 38.71 3.25
CA ARG A 15 25.50 38.44 2.38
C ARG A 15 25.58 37.06 1.70
N ARG A 16 26.80 36.57 1.45
CA ARG A 16 27.09 35.23 0.93
C ARG A 16 26.80 34.12 1.95
N SER A 17 27.11 34.34 3.22
CA SER A 17 26.80 33.39 4.31
C SER A 17 25.30 33.27 4.56
N TRP A 18 24.54 34.37 4.39
CA TRP A 18 23.08 34.35 4.44
C TRP A 18 22.47 33.61 3.25
N GLY A 19 22.98 33.81 2.03
CA GLY A 19 22.51 33.09 0.85
C GLY A 19 22.72 31.58 0.96
N LEU A 20 23.90 31.16 1.47
CA LEU A 20 24.20 29.75 1.72
C LEU A 20 23.32 29.17 2.83
N ALA A 21 23.13 29.89 3.94
CA ALA A 21 22.24 29.44 5.00
C ALA A 21 20.80 29.24 4.50
N LEU A 22 20.27 30.19 3.72
CA LEU A 22 18.93 30.09 3.12
C LEU A 22 18.80 28.91 2.15
N ALA A 23 19.81 28.67 1.31
CA ALA A 23 19.82 27.53 0.39
C ALA A 23 19.88 26.19 1.12
N VAL A 24 20.68 26.09 2.19
CA VAL A 24 20.77 24.88 3.02
C VAL A 24 19.47 24.64 3.77
N THR A 25 18.86 25.68 4.36
CA THR A 25 17.55 25.55 5.01
C THR A 25 16.46 25.13 4.02
N ALA A 26 16.45 25.69 2.81
CA ALA A 26 15.51 25.28 1.76
C ALA A 26 15.71 23.81 1.35
N ALA A 27 16.95 23.36 1.19
CA ALA A 27 17.26 21.97 0.87
C ALA A 27 16.80 21.01 1.99
N VAL A 28 17.04 21.35 3.26
CA VAL A 28 16.61 20.56 4.42
C VAL A 28 15.08 20.46 4.50
N VAL A 29 14.35 21.51 4.13
CA VAL A 29 12.87 21.50 4.14
C VAL A 29 12.27 20.74 2.95
N LEU A 30 12.96 20.69 1.80
CA LEU A 30 12.47 19.99 0.60
C LEU A 30 12.74 18.47 0.60
N LEU A 31 13.80 18.02 1.28
CA LEU A 31 14.16 16.59 1.41
C LEU A 31 13.06 15.68 2.00
N PRO A 32 12.31 16.05 3.07
CA PRO A 32 11.25 15.18 3.59
C PRO A 32 10.11 14.95 2.60
N GLY A 33 9.93 15.83 1.60
CA GLY A 33 8.92 15.66 0.55
C GLY A 33 9.12 14.41 -0.31
N CYS A 34 10.36 13.94 -0.48
CA CYS A 34 10.65 12.77 -1.31
C CYS A 34 10.36 11.43 -0.59
N ALA A 35 10.41 11.38 0.74
CA ALA A 35 10.14 10.15 1.52
C ALA A 35 8.64 9.76 1.51
N ALA A 36 7.76 10.75 1.37
CA ALA A 36 6.30 10.55 1.29
C ALA A 36 5.87 9.77 0.03
N PHE A 37 6.67 9.80 -1.05
CA PHE A 37 6.34 9.10 -2.30
C PHE A 37 6.58 7.59 -2.25
N LYS A 38 7.22 7.08 -1.20
CA LYS A 38 7.62 5.67 -1.08
C LYS A 38 6.79 4.93 -0.03
N GLN A 39 5.49 5.22 0.02
CA GLN A 39 4.55 4.67 0.98
C GLN A 39 3.30 4.15 0.28
N ILE A 40 2.71 3.09 0.81
CA ILE A 40 1.41 2.57 0.39
C ILE A 40 0.41 2.68 1.53
N GLY A 41 -0.81 3.12 1.21
CA GLY A 41 -1.96 3.08 2.12
C GLY A 41 -2.63 1.71 2.07
N VAL A 42 -2.91 1.15 3.23
CA VAL A 42 -3.50 -0.18 3.38
C VAL A 42 -4.65 -0.11 4.38
N ASP A 43 -5.83 -0.54 3.94
CA ASP A 43 -7.00 -0.67 4.80
C ASP A 43 -6.95 -2.03 5.50
N VAL A 44 -6.97 -2.06 6.83
CA VAL A 44 -7.03 -3.29 7.61
C VAL A 44 -8.35 -3.35 8.36
N VAL A 45 -9.09 -4.43 8.17
CA VAL A 45 -10.33 -4.72 8.90
C VAL A 45 -10.13 -5.99 9.70
N THR A 46 -10.26 -5.89 11.02
CA THR A 46 -10.14 -6.99 11.95
C THR A 46 -11.52 -7.36 12.47
N PHE A 47 -11.89 -8.63 12.34
CA PHE A 47 -13.12 -9.22 12.89
C PHE A 47 -12.77 -10.16 14.04
N GLY A 48 -13.52 -10.04 15.13
CA GLY A 48 -13.14 -10.68 16.39
C GLY A 48 -11.98 -9.96 17.07
N ALA A 49 -11.49 -10.53 18.16
CA ALA A 49 -10.38 -10.00 18.92
C ALA A 49 -9.42 -11.12 19.28
N TRP A 50 -8.13 -10.86 19.20
CA TRP A 50 -7.16 -11.79 19.73
C TRP A 50 -7.34 -11.91 21.26
N PRO A 51 -7.36 -13.12 21.83
CA PRO A 51 -7.59 -13.27 23.27
C PRO A 51 -6.54 -12.51 24.08
N ASP A 52 -7.00 -11.73 25.06
CA ASP A 52 -6.13 -10.97 25.94
C ASP A 52 -5.10 -11.89 26.61
N GLN A 53 -3.85 -11.44 26.65
CA GLN A 53 -2.72 -12.16 27.26
C GLN A 53 -2.32 -13.48 26.59
N ARG A 54 -2.91 -13.84 25.43
CA ARG A 54 -2.45 -15.02 24.67
C ARG A 54 -1.16 -14.67 23.91
N PRO A 55 -0.01 -15.32 24.22
CA PRO A 55 1.23 -15.07 23.49
C PRO A 55 1.14 -15.63 22.05
N PRO A 56 2.01 -15.16 21.14
CA PRO A 56 2.20 -15.85 19.87
C PRO A 56 2.66 -17.29 20.15
N GLY A 57 1.97 -18.25 19.53
CA GLY A 57 2.21 -19.67 19.74
C GLY A 57 2.88 -20.34 18.55
N ARG A 58 2.81 -21.67 18.53
CA ARG A 58 3.16 -22.45 17.34
C ARG A 58 2.03 -22.40 16.32
N TYR A 59 2.34 -22.09 15.08
CA TYR A 59 1.35 -22.01 14.01
C TYR A 59 1.56 -23.08 12.94
N ALA A 60 0.48 -23.48 12.27
CA ALA A 60 0.54 -24.24 11.03
C ALA A 60 -0.50 -23.70 10.05
N PHE A 61 -0.18 -23.74 8.76
CA PHE A 61 -1.15 -23.39 7.72
C PHE A 61 -2.19 -24.50 7.57
N ASP A 62 -3.45 -24.11 7.51
CA ASP A 62 -4.58 -25.01 7.26
C ASP A 62 -5.09 -24.78 5.85
N ARG A 63 -4.74 -25.69 4.94
CA ARG A 63 -5.09 -25.61 3.53
C ARG A 63 -6.44 -26.27 3.29
N LEU A 64 -7.26 -25.64 2.44
CA LEU A 64 -8.50 -26.26 1.97
C LEU A 64 -8.20 -27.44 1.04
N PRO A 65 -9.10 -28.44 0.93
CA PRO A 65 -8.90 -29.57 0.02
C PRO A 65 -8.64 -29.16 -1.43
N SER A 66 -9.29 -28.08 -1.90
CA SER A 66 -9.06 -27.52 -3.24
C SER A 66 -7.68 -26.87 -3.41
N GLN A 67 -7.03 -26.50 -2.31
CA GLN A 67 -5.71 -25.85 -2.27
C GLN A 67 -4.57 -26.85 -2.01
N ASN A 68 -4.88 -28.09 -1.63
CA ASN A 68 -3.88 -29.13 -1.34
C ASN A 68 -3.05 -29.54 -2.57
N ALA A 69 -3.51 -29.23 -3.78
CA ALA A 69 -2.73 -29.43 -5.00
C ALA A 69 -1.47 -28.52 -5.07
N GLY A 70 -1.34 -27.52 -4.18
CA GLY A 70 -0.12 -26.76 -3.97
C GLY A 70 0.28 -25.92 -5.18
N SER A 71 -0.57 -24.95 -5.58
CA SER A 71 -0.20 -24.04 -6.65
C SER A 71 1.03 -23.19 -6.26
N PRO A 72 1.90 -22.80 -7.21
CA PRO A 72 3.03 -21.91 -6.93
C PRO A 72 2.61 -20.57 -6.30
N GLU A 73 1.40 -20.10 -6.61
CA GLU A 73 0.81 -18.89 -6.03
C GLU A 73 0.45 -19.07 -4.55
N GLN A 74 -0.09 -20.24 -4.19
CA GLN A 74 -0.41 -20.57 -2.80
C GLN A 74 0.87 -20.65 -1.96
N VAL A 75 1.94 -21.24 -2.51
CA VAL A 75 3.24 -21.31 -1.81
C VAL A 75 3.80 -19.91 -1.58
N GLN A 76 3.80 -19.04 -2.60
CA GLN A 76 4.24 -17.64 -2.43
C GLN A 76 3.41 -16.88 -1.39
N LEU A 77 2.09 -17.12 -1.36
CA LEU A 77 1.19 -16.51 -0.38
C LEU A 77 1.53 -16.95 1.06
N GLU A 78 1.72 -18.25 1.26
CA GLU A 78 2.07 -18.82 2.56
C GLU A 78 3.48 -18.40 3.01
N ASP A 79 4.44 -18.31 2.10
CA ASP A 79 5.80 -17.83 2.40
C ASP A 79 5.77 -16.36 2.85
N ALA A 80 5.00 -15.51 2.17
CA ALA A 80 4.81 -14.11 2.55
C ALA A 80 4.13 -13.99 3.93
N ALA A 81 3.07 -14.78 4.18
CA ALA A 81 2.40 -14.83 5.47
C ALA A 81 3.32 -15.35 6.58
N ALA A 82 4.12 -16.37 6.31
CA ALA A 82 5.07 -16.96 7.26
C ALA A 82 6.10 -15.93 7.73
N GLN A 83 6.65 -15.13 6.81
CA GLN A 83 7.59 -14.06 7.15
C GLN A 83 6.96 -13.00 8.07
N ALA A 84 5.71 -12.64 7.85
CA ALA A 84 4.99 -11.68 8.70
C ALA A 84 4.67 -12.28 10.09
N LEU A 85 4.22 -13.54 10.14
CA LEU A 85 3.94 -14.27 11.38
C LEU A 85 5.18 -14.42 12.25
N GLN A 86 6.32 -14.79 11.65
CA GLN A 86 7.59 -14.92 12.37
C GLN A 86 8.07 -13.60 12.97
N ARG A 87 7.83 -12.48 12.28
CA ARG A 87 8.18 -11.14 12.79
C ARG A 87 7.39 -10.71 14.01
N VAL A 88 6.16 -11.19 14.17
CA VAL A 88 5.36 -10.95 15.39
C VAL A 88 5.53 -12.06 16.45
N GLY A 89 6.46 -12.99 16.23
CA GLY A 89 6.90 -13.98 17.23
C GLY A 89 6.23 -15.36 17.13
N PHE A 90 5.43 -15.64 16.10
CA PHE A 90 4.92 -16.99 15.87
C PHE A 90 6.02 -17.92 15.37
N VAL A 91 5.97 -19.18 15.81
CA VAL A 91 6.96 -20.20 15.41
C VAL A 91 6.26 -21.27 14.56
N PRO A 92 6.81 -21.66 13.40
CA PRO A 92 6.20 -22.73 12.61
C PRO A 92 6.22 -24.05 13.38
N ALA A 93 5.09 -24.76 13.38
CA ALA A 93 4.98 -26.09 13.97
C ALA A 93 5.45 -27.18 12.99
N ASP A 94 6.07 -28.25 13.48
CA ASP A 94 6.48 -29.39 12.65
C ASP A 94 5.30 -30.06 11.91
N SER A 95 4.10 -29.98 12.49
CA SER A 95 2.88 -30.48 11.89
C SER A 95 1.67 -29.72 12.44
N ALA A 96 0.57 -29.71 11.68
CA ALA A 96 -0.67 -29.08 12.13
C ALA A 96 -1.22 -29.67 13.45
N ALA A 97 -0.86 -30.91 13.80
CA ALA A 97 -1.22 -31.54 15.07
C ALA A 97 -0.47 -30.97 16.28
N ARG A 98 0.71 -30.38 16.07
CA ARG A 98 1.55 -29.74 17.10
C ARG A 98 1.40 -28.22 17.15
N ALA A 99 0.55 -27.65 16.30
CA ALA A 99 0.27 -26.23 16.28
C ALA A 99 -0.72 -25.86 17.39
N ASP A 100 -0.48 -24.73 18.04
CA ASP A 100 -1.43 -24.11 18.97
C ASP A 100 -2.53 -23.37 18.20
N VAL A 101 -2.16 -22.82 17.04
CA VAL A 101 -3.03 -22.01 16.18
C VAL A 101 -2.90 -22.45 14.73
N LEU A 102 -4.02 -22.53 14.04
CA LEU A 102 -4.06 -22.73 12.60
C LEU A 102 -4.29 -21.41 11.90
N VAL A 103 -3.61 -21.23 10.79
CA VAL A 103 -3.74 -20.03 9.97
C VAL A 103 -4.27 -20.43 8.60
N GLN A 104 -5.43 -19.89 8.23
CA GLN A 104 -5.91 -19.95 6.86
C GLN A 104 -5.57 -18.64 6.16
N THR A 105 -5.00 -18.74 4.96
CA THR A 105 -4.61 -17.58 4.14
C THR A 105 -5.47 -17.52 2.89
N GLY A 106 -5.85 -16.30 2.50
CA GLY A 106 -6.56 -16.05 1.25
C GLY A 106 -5.98 -14.85 0.54
N TRP A 107 -6.00 -14.87 -0.80
CA TRP A 107 -5.66 -13.73 -1.61
C TRP A 107 -6.54 -13.64 -2.85
N SER A 108 -6.92 -12.41 -3.20
CA SER A 108 -7.59 -12.12 -4.45
C SER A 108 -7.10 -10.79 -5.02
N ARG A 109 -7.17 -10.71 -6.34
CA ARG A 109 -6.90 -9.49 -7.12
C ARG A 109 -8.04 -9.27 -8.08
N ALA A 110 -8.57 -8.05 -8.10
CA ALA A 110 -9.62 -7.62 -9.01
C ALA A 110 -9.27 -6.27 -9.63
N ARG A 111 -9.69 -6.06 -10.88
CA ARG A 111 -9.68 -4.73 -11.49
C ARG A 111 -11.03 -4.08 -11.25
N VAL A 112 -11.03 -2.92 -10.61
CA VAL A 112 -12.22 -2.18 -10.20
C VAL A 112 -12.31 -0.89 -11.01
N LEU A 113 -13.51 -0.55 -11.47
CA LEU A 113 -13.76 0.72 -12.16
C LEU A 113 -13.70 1.87 -11.15
N SER A 114 -13.03 2.97 -11.49
CA SER A 114 -13.03 4.17 -10.65
C SER A 114 -14.46 4.69 -10.50
N PRO A 115 -14.90 5.08 -9.29
CA PRO A 115 -16.18 5.77 -9.10
C PRO A 115 -16.30 7.07 -9.90
N PHE A 116 -15.16 7.68 -10.25
CA PHE A 116 -15.06 8.90 -11.05
C PHE A 116 -14.77 8.61 -12.54
N ALA A 117 -14.71 7.34 -12.95
CA ALA A 117 -14.61 7.00 -14.35
C ALA A 117 -15.90 7.44 -15.06
N ASP A 118 -15.75 8.21 -16.14
CA ASP A 118 -16.88 8.75 -16.90
C ASP A 118 -17.74 7.60 -17.44
N PRO A 119 -18.97 7.39 -16.94
CA PRO A 119 -19.70 6.15 -17.12
C PRO A 119 -20.50 6.06 -18.42
N ALA A 120 -20.35 6.99 -19.37
CA ALA A 120 -21.29 7.12 -20.49
C ALA A 120 -20.72 6.69 -21.86
N PRO A 121 -21.14 5.52 -22.38
CA PRO A 121 -21.05 5.20 -23.81
C PRO A 121 -21.97 6.04 -24.72
N TRP A 122 -22.88 6.85 -24.16
CA TRP A 122 -24.02 7.44 -24.89
C TRP A 122 -24.27 8.94 -24.63
N TRP A 123 -23.47 9.60 -23.79
CA TRP A 123 -23.50 11.06 -23.68
C TRP A 123 -22.42 11.65 -24.60
N PRO A 124 -22.70 12.71 -25.38
CA PRO A 124 -21.69 13.31 -26.22
C PRO A 124 -20.65 13.96 -25.31
N ALA A 125 -19.54 13.26 -25.08
CA ALA A 125 -18.31 13.86 -24.62
C ALA A 125 -18.10 15.13 -25.46
N ARG A 126 -17.90 16.27 -24.78
CA ARG A 126 -17.60 17.54 -25.44
C ARG A 126 -16.43 17.32 -26.41
N GLY A 127 -16.75 17.26 -27.70
CA GLY A 127 -15.80 17.27 -28.81
C GLY A 127 -15.46 15.89 -29.39
N GLY A 128 -16.10 15.56 -30.51
CA GLY A 128 -15.54 14.66 -31.54
C GLY A 128 -15.96 13.20 -31.45
N GLY A 129 -16.91 12.80 -32.29
CA GLY A 129 -17.48 11.46 -32.35
C GLY A 129 -16.48 10.34 -32.68
N GLY A 130 -16.62 9.24 -31.95
CA GLY A 130 -15.97 7.96 -32.20
C GLY A 130 -16.54 6.91 -31.24
N ALA A 131 -16.87 5.74 -31.77
CA ALA A 131 -17.59 4.64 -31.11
C ALA A 131 -17.04 4.23 -29.72
N PRO A 132 -17.88 3.59 -28.86
CA PRO A 132 -17.39 2.97 -27.64
C PRO A 132 -16.36 1.89 -28.00
N LEU A 133 -15.13 2.06 -27.56
CA LEU A 133 -14.03 1.08 -27.76
C LEU A 133 -14.29 -0.23 -26.95
N PRO A 134 -13.50 -1.29 -26.98
CA PRO A 134 -13.73 -2.47 -26.12
C PRO A 134 -13.15 -2.25 -24.69
N PRO A 135 -13.70 -2.85 -23.61
CA PRO A 135 -13.33 -2.55 -22.21
C PRO A 135 -11.88 -2.90 -21.85
N ASP A 136 -11.24 -3.73 -22.66
CA ASP A 136 -9.87 -4.20 -22.50
C ASP A 136 -8.82 -3.36 -23.26
N ARG A 137 -9.25 -2.46 -24.17
CA ARG A 137 -8.38 -1.51 -24.85
C ARG A 137 -9.14 -0.23 -25.21
N ARG A 138 -9.02 0.81 -24.38
CA ARG A 138 -9.48 2.16 -24.77
C ARG A 138 -8.38 3.19 -24.59
N ALA A 139 -7.92 3.71 -25.73
CA ALA A 139 -7.11 4.91 -25.84
C ALA A 139 -7.73 6.05 -25.02
N HIS A 140 -6.89 6.76 -24.28
CA HIS A 140 -7.24 7.99 -23.61
C HIS A 140 -7.37 9.10 -24.65
N ALA A 141 -8.54 9.72 -24.78
CA ALA A 141 -8.68 10.97 -25.51
C ALA A 141 -7.94 12.07 -24.73
N SER A 142 -7.13 12.86 -25.42
CA SER A 142 -6.40 13.99 -24.85
C SER A 142 -6.65 15.25 -25.67
N VAL A 143 -6.67 16.42 -25.02
CA VAL A 143 -6.69 17.74 -25.67
C VAL A 143 -5.25 18.19 -25.85
N GLY A 144 -4.81 18.32 -27.10
CA GLY A 144 -3.48 18.84 -27.46
C GLY A 144 -3.57 20.23 -28.09
N VAL A 145 -2.58 21.09 -27.80
CA VAL A 145 -2.35 22.35 -28.53
C VAL A 145 -1.18 22.12 -29.49
N GLY A 146 -1.41 22.28 -30.79
CA GLY A 146 -0.41 22.04 -31.84
C GLY A 146 0.19 23.31 -32.43
N ILE A 147 1.08 23.17 -33.44
CA ILE A 147 1.18 24.09 -34.59
C ILE A 147 1.52 23.24 -35.84
N GLY A 148 0.68 23.33 -36.86
CA GLY A 148 0.91 22.81 -38.21
C GLY A 148 -0.03 23.55 -39.18
N ILE A 149 0.46 23.90 -40.37
CA ILE A 149 -0.34 24.62 -41.39
C ILE A 149 -1.21 23.58 -42.12
N GLY A 150 -2.36 23.24 -41.52
CA GLY A 150 -3.33 22.29 -42.05
C GLY A 150 -3.08 20.81 -41.68
N ARG A 151 -4.18 20.05 -41.47
CA ARG A 151 -4.35 18.61 -41.10
C ARG A 151 -3.07 17.77 -40.89
N GLY A 152 -2.22 18.16 -39.95
CA GLY A 152 -0.97 17.44 -39.67
C GLY A 152 -0.08 18.23 -38.73
N GLY A 153 -0.35 18.14 -37.43
CA GLY A 153 0.54 18.63 -36.39
C GLY A 153 1.04 17.47 -35.55
N PHE A 154 2.35 17.40 -35.29
CA PHE A 154 2.92 16.50 -34.29
C PHE A 154 2.80 17.15 -32.92
N GLY A 155 2.00 16.57 -32.03
CA GLY A 155 1.91 16.95 -30.64
C GLY A 155 2.10 15.72 -29.75
N ILE A 156 2.99 15.81 -28.76
CA ILE A 156 3.11 14.82 -27.68
C ILE A 156 2.18 15.29 -26.56
N GLY A 157 0.98 14.71 -26.50
CA GLY A 157 0.01 14.95 -25.43
C GLY A 157 -0.09 13.75 -24.50
N GLY A 158 0.19 13.95 -23.22
CA GLY A 158 -0.18 12.99 -22.16
C GLY A 158 -1.58 13.30 -21.63
N SER A 159 -2.38 12.27 -21.36
CA SER A 159 -3.66 12.44 -20.67
C SER A 159 -3.42 12.62 -19.16
N PHE A 160 -3.72 13.82 -18.65
CA PHE A 160 -3.84 14.08 -17.21
C PHE A 160 -5.29 13.79 -16.79
N GLY A 161 -5.57 12.51 -16.52
CA GLY A 161 -6.85 12.04 -16.01
C GLY A 161 -6.64 10.92 -15.01
N GLU A 162 -7.54 10.84 -14.02
CA GLU A 162 -7.58 9.74 -13.07
C GLU A 162 -7.78 8.41 -13.83
N PRO A 163 -7.03 7.34 -13.54
CA PRO A 163 -7.16 6.08 -14.28
C PRO A 163 -8.59 5.55 -14.14
N ALA A 164 -9.19 5.14 -15.26
CA ALA A 164 -10.56 4.61 -15.29
C ALA A 164 -10.71 3.34 -14.43
N THR A 165 -9.61 2.65 -14.13
CA THR A 165 -9.59 1.43 -13.34
C THR A 165 -8.43 1.40 -12.35
N TYR A 166 -8.68 0.75 -11.21
CA TYR A 166 -7.69 0.45 -10.19
C TYR A 166 -7.57 -1.05 -9.98
N ASP A 167 -6.40 -1.50 -9.56
CA ASP A 167 -6.23 -2.87 -9.08
C ASP A 167 -6.47 -2.89 -7.57
N ARG A 168 -7.47 -3.65 -7.14
CA ARG A 168 -7.76 -3.97 -5.75
C ARG A 168 -7.14 -5.31 -5.42
N GLN A 169 -6.30 -5.34 -4.40
CA GLN A 169 -5.80 -6.56 -3.79
C GLN A 169 -6.41 -6.72 -2.40
N GLN A 170 -6.77 -7.96 -2.09
CA GLN A 170 -7.25 -8.32 -0.77
C GLN A 170 -6.51 -9.55 -0.28
N ALA A 171 -5.81 -9.41 0.84
CA ALA A 171 -5.21 -10.52 1.58
C ALA A 171 -6.06 -10.80 2.83
N GLN A 172 -6.13 -12.07 3.23
CA GLN A 172 -6.92 -12.51 4.37
C GLN A 172 -6.09 -13.46 5.23
N LEU A 173 -6.16 -13.25 6.55
CA LEU A 173 -5.66 -14.17 7.56
C LEU A 173 -6.81 -14.54 8.49
N LEU A 174 -7.01 -15.84 8.71
CA LEU A 174 -7.94 -16.34 9.72
C LEU A 174 -7.16 -17.21 10.70
N PHE A 175 -7.18 -16.83 11.96
CA PHE A 175 -6.59 -17.59 13.05
C PHE A 175 -7.65 -18.47 13.70
N ILE A 176 -7.34 -19.75 13.83
CA ILE A 176 -8.25 -20.75 14.39
C ILE A 176 -7.51 -21.45 15.52
N ASP A 177 -8.12 -21.57 16.69
CA ASP A 177 -7.57 -22.37 17.77
C ASP A 177 -7.52 -23.85 17.36
N ARG A 178 -6.38 -24.52 17.50
CA ARG A 178 -6.31 -25.95 17.12
C ARG A 178 -7.13 -26.82 18.07
N THR A 179 -7.10 -26.56 19.38
CA THR A 179 -7.76 -27.39 20.38
C THR A 179 -9.28 -27.29 20.27
N SER A 180 -9.83 -26.07 20.25
CA SER A 180 -11.28 -25.87 20.23
C SER A 180 -11.87 -25.74 18.82
N ARG A 181 -11.04 -25.46 17.80
CA ARG A 181 -11.46 -25.10 16.43
C ARG A 181 -12.25 -23.79 16.35
N ASP A 182 -12.17 -22.95 17.38
CA ASP A 182 -12.78 -21.63 17.37
C ASP A 182 -12.01 -20.66 16.48
N LYS A 183 -12.75 -19.86 15.71
CA LYS A 183 -12.19 -18.75 14.93
C LYS A 183 -11.85 -17.60 15.88
N LEU A 184 -10.57 -17.36 16.12
CA LEU A 184 -10.09 -16.37 17.07
C LEU A 184 -10.20 -14.95 16.50
N VAL A 185 -9.53 -14.73 15.38
CA VAL A 185 -9.50 -13.42 14.72
C VAL A 185 -9.38 -13.61 13.21
N GLU A 186 -10.11 -12.80 12.46
CA GLU A 186 -10.00 -12.70 11.02
C GLU A 186 -9.49 -11.29 10.68
N ILE A 187 -8.47 -11.21 9.85
CA ILE A 187 -7.87 -9.96 9.40
C ILE A 187 -8.00 -9.92 7.89
N ARG A 188 -8.65 -8.88 7.38
CA ARG A 188 -8.71 -8.56 5.96
C ARG A 188 -7.88 -7.32 5.71
N VAL A 189 -7.00 -7.43 4.74
CA VAL A 189 -6.11 -6.36 4.34
C VAL A 189 -6.42 -6.03 2.89
N GLN A 190 -6.80 -4.79 2.64
CA GLN A 190 -7.12 -4.29 1.31
C GLN A 190 -6.12 -3.21 0.90
N HIS A 191 -5.67 -3.29 -0.34
CA HIS A 191 -4.84 -2.28 -0.95
C HIS A 191 -5.35 -1.99 -2.37
N GLU A 192 -5.53 -0.70 -2.67
CA GLU A 192 -5.92 -0.22 -3.99
C GLU A 192 -4.81 0.65 -4.57
N ALA A 193 -4.42 0.33 -5.80
CA ALA A 193 -3.43 1.10 -6.53
C ALA A 193 -3.73 1.10 -8.04
N ARG A 194 -3.15 2.05 -8.77
CA ARG A 194 -3.25 2.08 -10.24
C ARG A 194 -2.67 0.81 -10.88
N TYR A 195 -1.60 0.29 -10.28
CA TYR A 195 -1.00 -1.00 -10.61
C TYR A 195 -0.61 -1.68 -9.31
N SER A 196 -0.94 -2.97 -9.18
CA SER A 196 -0.44 -3.78 -8.08
C SER A 196 0.23 -5.07 -8.54
N SER A 197 1.08 -5.67 -7.72
CA SER A 197 1.76 -6.95 -7.98
C SER A 197 1.69 -7.86 -6.75
N ALA A 198 1.95 -9.16 -6.93
CA ALA A 198 2.02 -10.11 -5.82
C ALA A 198 3.21 -9.82 -4.87
N ASP A 199 4.20 -9.04 -5.33
CA ASP A 199 5.38 -8.67 -4.54
C ASP A 199 5.03 -7.85 -3.28
N TYR A 200 3.84 -7.22 -3.25
CA TYR A 200 3.36 -6.48 -2.09
C TYR A 200 2.75 -7.36 -1.00
N LEU A 201 2.53 -8.66 -1.24
CA LEU A 201 1.93 -9.58 -0.27
C LEU A 201 2.59 -9.55 1.12
N PRO A 202 3.92 -9.57 1.26
CA PRO A 202 4.57 -9.47 2.57
C PRO A 202 4.17 -8.19 3.32
N LEU A 203 4.14 -7.05 2.62
CA LEU A 203 3.76 -5.75 3.20
C LEU A 203 2.30 -5.73 3.66
N LEU A 204 1.40 -6.38 2.91
CA LEU A 204 0.00 -6.50 3.29
C LEU A 204 -0.16 -7.33 4.58
N PHE A 205 0.53 -8.45 4.69
CA PHE A 205 0.46 -9.27 5.91
C PHE A 205 1.09 -8.56 7.12
N ASP A 206 2.16 -7.80 6.92
CA ASP A 206 2.76 -6.97 7.97
C ASP A 206 1.81 -5.89 8.47
N ALA A 207 1.16 -5.18 7.54
CA ALA A 207 0.13 -4.21 7.90
C ALA A 207 -1.01 -4.87 8.68
N GLY A 208 -1.45 -6.06 8.23
CA GLY A 208 -2.48 -6.86 8.88
C GLY A 208 -2.13 -7.22 10.32
N LEU A 209 -0.89 -7.64 10.57
CA LEU A 209 -0.40 -8.07 11.89
C LEU A 209 0.20 -6.94 12.73
N SER A 210 0.21 -5.70 12.22
CA SER A 210 0.67 -4.54 12.99
C SER A 210 -0.09 -4.42 14.31
N GLY A 211 0.60 -4.15 15.42
CA GLY A 211 -0.02 -4.05 16.74
C GLY A 211 -0.39 -5.38 17.41
N PHE A 212 -0.08 -6.53 16.82
CA PHE A 212 -0.11 -7.81 17.56
C PHE A 212 0.77 -7.71 18.82
N PRO A 213 0.34 -8.25 20.00
CA PRO A 213 -0.83 -9.10 20.23
C PRO A 213 -2.16 -8.35 20.47
N ASP A 214 -2.18 -7.01 20.52
CA ASP A 214 -3.39 -6.22 20.76
C ASP A 214 -4.22 -6.03 19.47
N LEU A 215 -4.74 -7.14 18.94
CA LEU A 215 -5.63 -7.12 17.78
C LEU A 215 -7.10 -7.01 18.21
N LYS A 216 -7.62 -5.79 18.22
CA LYS A 216 -9.04 -5.50 18.50
C LYS A 216 -9.86 -5.50 17.21
N ALA A 217 -11.15 -5.81 17.34
CA ALA A 217 -12.10 -5.66 16.25
C ALA A 217 -12.19 -4.20 15.80
N GLY A 218 -12.21 -3.97 14.49
CA GLY A 218 -12.35 -2.63 13.93
C GLY A 218 -11.62 -2.44 12.61
N THR A 219 -11.72 -1.22 12.09
CA THR A 219 -11.04 -0.79 10.86
C THR A 219 -9.92 0.16 11.21
N ARG A 220 -8.75 -0.02 10.59
CA ARG A 220 -7.60 0.87 10.72
C ARG A 220 -6.91 1.09 9.40
N GLN A 221 -6.33 2.26 9.25
CA GLN A 221 -5.50 2.65 8.12
C GLN A 221 -4.04 2.49 8.51
N VAL A 222 -3.28 1.74 7.72
CA VAL A 222 -1.84 1.54 7.94
C VAL A 222 -1.09 2.06 6.74
N THR A 223 -0.12 2.95 6.99
CA THR A 223 0.81 3.39 5.96
C THR A 223 2.07 2.56 6.07
N VAL A 224 2.41 1.83 5.01
CA VAL A 224 3.60 0.97 4.95
C VAL A 224 4.64 1.61 4.04
N GLN A 225 5.89 1.68 4.52
CA GLN A 225 7.00 2.15 3.70
C GLN A 225 7.42 1.05 2.72
N LEU A 226 7.56 1.42 1.45
CA LEU A 226 8.14 0.55 0.43
C LEU A 226 9.69 0.48 0.62
N PRO A 227 10.30 -0.70 0.48
CA PRO A 227 11.75 -0.90 0.65
C PRO A 227 12.56 -0.13 -0.39
#